data_AF-A0A1Q9AEF8-F1
#
_entry.id   AF-A0A1Q9AEF8-F1
#
_cell.length_a   1.000
_cell.length_b   1.000
_cell.length_c   1.000
_cell.angle_alpha   90.00
_cell.angle_beta   90.00
_cell.angle_gamma   90.00
#
_symmetry.space_group_name_H-M   'P 1'
#
loop_
_entity.id
_entity.type
_entity.pdbx_description
1 polymer ?
#
loop_
_entity_poly.entity_id
_entity_poly.type
_entity_poly.pdbx_seq_one_letter_code
_entity_poly.pdbx_strand_id
1 'polypeptide(L)'
;MSENTVLTMSSWRDVHEIIVKTKEGRSCSILIHDDGGGAFDTDILISGLVGSARPAMSYGLKSTTPTSTPKEHFNDSLLLITAHLKQYAPTDEMADFWNPCNTPFVSQLEQNEVLAALGIGQVVRVN
;
A
#
# COMPACT_ATOMS: atom_id res chain seq x y z
N MET A 1 -45.30 -7.69 17.40
CA MET A 1 -44.65 -6.50 16.83
C MET A 1 -43.37 -6.98 16.18
N SER A 2 -43.28 -6.94 14.85
CA SER A 2 -42.07 -7.34 14.12
C SER A 2 -41.11 -6.16 14.08
N GLU A 3 -39.94 -6.29 14.69
CA GLU A 3 -38.85 -5.32 14.55
C GLU A 3 -38.32 -5.40 13.12
N ASN A 4 -38.53 -4.34 12.34
CA ASN A 4 -37.82 -4.15 11.08
C ASN A 4 -36.39 -3.72 11.41
N THR A 5 -35.46 -4.68 11.42
CA THR A 5 -34.03 -4.35 11.46
C THR A 5 -33.65 -3.64 10.17
N VAL A 6 -33.41 -2.33 10.25
CA VAL A 6 -32.83 -1.56 9.15
C VAL A 6 -31.32 -1.77 9.20
N LEU A 7 -30.78 -2.53 8.25
CA LEU A 7 -29.35 -2.62 8.02
C LEU A 7 -28.89 -1.37 7.27
N THR A 8 -28.37 -0.38 8.00
CA THR A 8 -27.68 0.75 7.39
C THR A 8 -26.30 0.30 6.95
N MET A 9 -26.10 0.12 5.64
CA MET A 9 -24.77 -0.02 5.06
C MET A 9 -24.12 1.36 5.04
N SER A 10 -23.02 1.54 5.78
CA SER A 10 -22.16 2.72 5.62
C SER A 10 -21.61 2.79 4.20
N SER A 11 -21.28 3.99 3.72
CA SER A 11 -20.58 4.16 2.44
C SER A 11 -19.34 3.28 2.41
N TRP A 12 -19.16 2.58 1.30
CA TRP A 12 -17.97 1.76 1.07
C TRP A 12 -16.77 2.71 1.05
N ARG A 13 -15.69 2.35 1.75
CA ARG A 13 -14.43 3.12 1.69
C ARG A 13 -13.82 2.90 0.30
N ASP A 14 -13.44 3.97 -0.37
CA ASP A 14 -12.70 3.84 -1.62
C ASP A 14 -11.29 3.32 -1.27
N VAL A 15 -10.83 2.30 -2.00
CA VAL A 15 -9.54 1.66 -1.77
C VAL A 15 -8.75 1.59 -3.07
N HIS A 16 -7.49 1.97 -3.00
CA HIS A 16 -6.54 1.78 -4.10
C HIS A 16 -5.39 0.89 -3.67
N GLU A 17 -5.23 -0.21 -4.39
CA GLU A 17 -4.09 -1.11 -4.24
C GLU A 17 -2.93 -0.63 -5.12
N ILE A 18 -1.72 -0.68 -4.59
CA ILE A 18 -0.47 -0.63 -5.34
C ILE A 18 0.30 -1.90 -5.03
N ILE A 19 0.67 -2.63 -6.06
CA ILE A 19 1.38 -3.91 -5.96
C ILE A 19 2.85 -3.65 -6.19
N VAL A 20 3.67 -4.05 -5.23
CA VAL A 20 5.13 -4.02 -5.32
C VAL A 20 5.64 -5.46 -5.32
N LYS A 21 6.46 -5.82 -6.31
CA LYS A 21 7.14 -7.12 -6.32
C LYS A 21 8.62 -6.97 -6.07
N THR A 22 9.20 -7.95 -5.39
CA THR A 22 10.63 -8.00 -5.11
C THR A 22 11.37 -8.92 -6.08
N LYS A 23 12.70 -8.84 -6.11
CA LYS A 23 13.56 -9.67 -6.96
C LYS A 23 13.41 -11.17 -6.66
N GLU A 24 13.21 -11.53 -5.40
CA GLU A 24 12.99 -12.92 -4.98
C GLU A 24 11.53 -13.39 -5.21
N GLY A 25 10.68 -12.55 -5.81
CA GLY A 25 9.31 -12.92 -6.18
C GLY A 25 8.28 -12.73 -5.06
N ARG A 26 8.62 -11.98 -4.01
CA ARG A 26 7.65 -11.60 -2.97
C ARG A 26 6.68 -10.57 -3.51
N SER A 27 5.41 -10.70 -3.17
CA SER A 27 4.39 -9.68 -3.41
C SER A 27 4.14 -8.86 -2.15
N CYS A 28 4.10 -7.54 -2.29
CA CYS A 28 3.74 -6.59 -1.26
C CYS A 28 2.55 -5.76 -1.78
N SER A 29 1.39 -5.83 -1.12
CA SER A 29 0.22 -5.02 -1.45
C SER A 29 0.15 -3.82 -0.52
N ILE A 30 0.00 -2.63 -1.08
CA ILE A 30 -0.23 -1.37 -0.37
C ILE A 30 -1.67 -0.95 -0.65
N LEU A 31 -2.53 -0.98 0.36
CA LEU A 31 -3.95 -0.69 0.25
C LEU A 31 -4.23 0.65 0.91
N ILE A 32 -4.33 1.71 0.12
CA ILE A 32 -4.64 3.05 0.63
C ILE A 32 -6.16 3.23 0.62
N HIS A 33 -6.73 3.58 1.77
CA HIS A 33 -8.16 3.80 2.00
C HIS A 33 -8.43 5.30 2.17
N ASP A 34 -9.44 5.82 1.46
CA ASP A 34 -10.03 7.14 1.76
C ASP A 34 -11.22 6.94 2.69
N ASP A 35 -11.07 7.40 3.94
CA ASP A 35 -12.11 7.34 4.97
C ASP A 35 -13.08 8.53 4.90
N GLY A 36 -12.92 9.39 3.89
CA GLY A 36 -13.69 10.60 3.68
C GLY A 36 -13.14 11.79 4.47
N GLY A 37 -13.34 13.00 3.95
CA GLY A 37 -12.92 14.23 4.63
C GLY A 37 -11.40 14.47 4.66
N GLY A 38 -10.63 13.80 3.78
CA GLY A 38 -9.18 13.97 3.65
C GLY A 38 -8.35 13.11 4.61
N ALA A 39 -8.98 12.15 5.29
CA ALA A 39 -8.29 11.17 6.12
C ALA A 39 -8.01 9.89 5.32
N PHE A 40 -6.75 9.45 5.36
CA PHE A 40 -6.32 8.23 4.69
C PHE A 40 -5.72 7.25 5.70
N ASP A 41 -6.06 5.98 5.55
CA ASP A 41 -5.44 4.87 6.27
C ASP A 41 -4.83 3.91 5.25
N THR A 42 -3.76 3.21 5.60
CA THR A 42 -3.11 2.27 4.69
C THR A 42 -2.84 0.93 5.35
N ASP A 43 -3.27 -0.16 4.71
CA ASP A 43 -2.88 -1.51 5.08
C ASP A 43 -1.80 -2.03 4.12
N ILE A 44 -0.76 -2.64 4.67
CA ILE A 44 0.36 -3.21 3.90
C ILE A 44 0.42 -4.70 4.19
N LEU A 45 0.32 -5.51 3.14
CA LEU A 45 0.49 -6.96 3.22
C LEU A 45 1.78 -7.37 2.52
N ILE A 46 2.72 -7.93 3.27
CA ILE A 46 3.97 -8.48 2.74
C ILE A 46 3.85 -10.00 2.77
N SER A 47 3.71 -10.62 1.60
CA SER A 47 3.59 -12.08 1.47
C SER A 47 4.86 -12.78 1.96
N GLY A 48 4.72 -14.01 2.47
CA GLY A 48 5.85 -14.93 2.63
C GLY A 48 6.34 -15.41 1.26
N LEU A 49 7.63 -15.74 1.11
CA LEU A 49 8.07 -16.48 -0.08
C LEU A 49 7.49 -17.89 -0.03
N VAL A 50 7.09 -18.44 -1.18
CA VAL A 50 6.60 -19.81 -1.28
C VAL A 50 7.69 -20.76 -0.76
N GLY A 51 7.36 -21.61 0.21
CA GLY A 51 8.32 -22.52 0.86
C GLY A 51 9.17 -21.87 1.97
N SER A 52 8.98 -20.59 2.27
CA SER A 52 9.58 -19.95 3.44
C SER A 52 8.84 -20.36 4.72
N ALA A 53 9.58 -20.58 5.80
CA ALA A 53 9.01 -20.76 7.13
C ALA A 53 8.41 -19.45 7.71
N ARG A 54 8.63 -18.30 7.05
CA ARG A 54 8.09 -17.01 7.51
C ARG A 54 6.70 -16.77 6.92
N PRO A 55 5.67 -16.56 7.76
CA PRO A 55 4.33 -16.23 7.29
C PRO A 55 4.30 -14.85 6.63
N ALA A 56 3.20 -14.57 5.93
CA ALA A 56 2.88 -13.22 5.51
C ALA A 56 2.74 -12.29 6.74
N MET A 57 3.15 -11.04 6.59
CA MET A 57 3.01 -10.02 7.63
C MET A 57 2.13 -8.88 7.15
N SER A 58 1.27 -8.39 8.04
CA SER A 58 0.40 -7.25 7.79
C SER A 58 0.78 -6.11 8.73
N TYR A 59 0.76 -4.90 8.18
CA TYR A 59 1.04 -3.65 8.88
C TYR A 59 -0.09 -2.67 8.59
N GLY A 60 -0.42 -1.82 9.56
CA GLY A 60 -1.34 -0.70 9.36
C GLY A 60 -0.61 0.62 9.59
N LEU A 61 -0.76 1.54 8.66
CA LEU A 61 -0.37 2.94 8.79
C LEU A 61 -1.65 3.76 8.93
N LYS A 62 -1.89 4.25 10.14
CA LYS A 62 -3.03 5.14 10.39
C LYS A 62 -2.66 6.58 10.11
N SER A 63 -3.64 7.35 9.66
CA SER A 63 -3.50 8.81 9.63
C SER A 63 -3.11 9.33 11.02
N THR A 64 -2.00 10.07 11.09
CA THR A 64 -1.62 10.77 12.33
C THR A 64 -2.13 12.21 12.36
N THR A 65 -2.60 12.74 11.22
CA THR A 65 -3.10 14.10 11.06
C THR A 65 -4.27 14.14 10.07
N PRO A 66 -5.27 15.02 10.25
CA PRO A 66 -6.41 15.15 9.32
C PRO A 66 -6.03 15.59 7.88
N THR A 67 -4.74 15.78 7.59
CA THR A 67 -4.22 16.33 6.34
C THR A 67 -3.23 15.37 5.66
N SER A 68 -3.12 14.12 6.12
CA SER A 68 -2.24 13.13 5.47
C SER A 68 -2.64 12.95 4.01
N THR A 69 -1.68 12.91 3.10
CA THR A 69 -1.92 12.76 1.67
C THR A 69 -1.71 11.31 1.21
N PRO A 70 -2.37 10.86 0.13
CA PRO A 70 -2.09 9.56 -0.47
C PRO A 70 -0.60 9.36 -0.81
N LYS A 71 0.08 10.43 -1.23
CA LYS A 71 1.52 10.42 -1.55
C LYS A 71 2.39 10.10 -0.33
N GLU A 72 2.06 10.67 0.83
CA GLU A 72 2.75 10.37 2.10
C GLU A 72 2.53 8.91 2.51
N HIS A 73 1.29 8.42 2.43
CA HIS A 73 0.97 7.02 2.71
C HIS A 73 1.72 6.04 1.79
N PHE A 74 1.83 6.36 0.50
CA PHE A 74 2.65 5.59 -0.42
C PHE A 74 4.13 5.60 -0.04
N ASN A 75 4.70 6.77 0.25
CA ASN A 75 6.09 6.90 0.69
C ASN A 75 6.38 6.08 1.96
N ASP A 76 5.54 6.23 2.99
CA ASP A 76 5.73 5.57 4.28
C ASP A 76 5.58 4.05 4.16
N SER A 77 4.71 3.60 3.25
CA SER A 77 4.59 2.19 2.91
C SER A 77 5.87 1.63 2.30
N LEU A 78 6.49 2.34 1.37
CA LEU A 78 7.76 1.91 0.77
C LEU A 78 8.91 1.90 1.78
N LEU A 79 8.95 2.86 2.70
CA LEU A 79 9.91 2.88 3.80
C LEU A 79 9.71 1.67 4.73
N LEU A 80 8.46 1.33 5.05
CA LEU A 80 8.13 0.16 5.87
C LEU A 80 8.52 -1.14 5.16
N ILE A 81 8.19 -1.31 3.88
CA ILE A 81 8.59 -2.48 3.10
C ILE A 81 10.12 -2.59 3.07
N THR A 82 10.82 -1.48 2.83
CA THR A 82 12.28 -1.44 2.86
C THR A 82 12.84 -1.89 4.20
N ALA A 83 12.29 -1.39 5.31
CA ALA A 83 12.71 -1.77 6.65
C ALA A 83 12.46 -3.27 6.93
N HIS A 84 11.30 -3.78 6.51
CA HIS A 84 10.97 -5.19 6.60
C HIS A 84 11.97 -6.07 5.85
N LEU A 85 12.27 -5.73 4.58
CA LEU A 85 13.22 -6.48 3.76
C LEU A 85 14.61 -6.44 4.38
N LYS A 86 15.10 -5.26 4.81
CA LYS A 86 16.39 -5.15 5.52
C LYS A 86 16.46 -6.04 6.76
N GLN A 87 15.37 -6.18 7.51
CA GLN A 87 15.36 -6.98 8.73
C GLN A 87 15.27 -8.50 8.47
N TYR A 88 14.50 -8.91 7.47
CA TYR A 88 14.10 -10.32 7.32
C TYR A 88 14.57 -11.00 6.03
N ALA A 89 14.93 -10.23 5.01
CA ALA A 89 15.40 -10.67 3.70
C ALA A 89 16.37 -9.63 3.10
N PRO A 90 17.56 -9.41 3.71
CA PRO A 90 18.41 -8.25 3.41
C PRO A 90 19.00 -8.22 1.99
N THR A 91 18.93 -9.33 1.26
CA THR A 91 19.34 -9.44 -0.15
C THR A 91 18.18 -9.24 -1.12
N ASP A 92 16.95 -9.19 -0.61
CA ASP A 92 15.74 -9.01 -1.41
C ASP A 92 15.43 -7.51 -1.55
N GLU A 93 15.03 -7.10 -2.75
CA GLU A 93 14.86 -5.69 -3.12
C GLU A 93 13.59 -5.52 -3.94
N MET A 94 12.89 -4.40 -3.73
CA MET A 94 11.74 -4.02 -4.56
C MET A 94 12.20 -3.79 -6.01
N ALA A 95 11.48 -4.37 -6.97
CA ALA A 95 11.89 -4.44 -8.37
C ALA A 95 10.81 -4.03 -9.37
N ASP A 96 9.53 -4.19 -9.02
CA ASP A 96 8.40 -3.86 -9.90
C ASP A 96 7.30 -3.17 -9.09
N PHE A 97 6.66 -2.18 -9.70
CA PHE A 97 5.64 -1.33 -9.08
C PHE A 97 4.48 -1.16 -10.05
N TRP A 98 3.31 -1.64 -9.67
CA TRP A 98 2.11 -1.59 -10.49
C TRP A 98 0.92 -1.07 -9.70
N ASN A 99 0.33 0.00 -10.21
CA ASN A 99 -0.95 0.51 -9.75
C ASN A 99 -2.03 0.11 -10.77
N PRO A 100 -2.88 -0.88 -10.46
CA PRO A 100 -3.93 -1.33 -11.38
C PRO A 100 -5.11 -0.35 -11.51
N CYS A 101 -5.16 0.74 -10.75
CA CYS A 101 -6.29 1.68 -10.79
C CYS A 101 -6.15 2.67 -11.96
N ASN A 102 -7.26 2.90 -12.69
CA ASN A 102 -7.33 3.88 -13.78
C ASN A 102 -7.38 5.33 -13.28
N THR A 103 -7.84 5.56 -12.04
CA THR A 103 -7.95 6.87 -11.40
C THR A 103 -7.33 6.82 -9.99
N PRO A 104 -6.00 6.63 -9.88
CA PRO A 104 -5.36 6.37 -8.62
C PRO A 104 -5.37 7.60 -7.70
N PHE A 105 -5.41 7.38 -6.38
CA PHE A 105 -5.32 8.46 -5.37
C PHE A 105 -3.95 9.16 -5.43
N VAL A 106 -2.90 8.38 -5.70
CA VAL A 106 -1.56 8.88 -5.95
C VAL A 106 -1.35 8.83 -7.45
N SER A 107 -1.16 9.97 -8.11
CA SER A 107 -0.93 9.98 -9.56
C SER A 107 0.36 9.24 -9.94
N GLN A 108 0.48 8.80 -11.19
CA GLN A 108 1.72 8.16 -11.67
C GLN A 108 2.94 9.06 -11.49
N LEU A 109 2.77 10.37 -11.70
CA LEU A 109 3.82 11.37 -11.50
C LEU A 109 4.29 11.37 -10.04
N GLU A 110 3.35 11.52 -9.10
CA GLU A 110 3.67 11.54 -7.66
C GLU A 110 4.31 10.24 -7.18
N GLN A 111 3.82 9.09 -7.68
CA GLN A 111 4.42 7.79 -7.37
C GLN A 111 5.88 7.73 -7.83
N ASN A 112 6.18 8.17 -9.06
CA ASN A 112 7.54 8.19 -9.58
C ASN A 112 8.45 9.22 -8.88
N GLU A 113 7.91 10.36 -8.45
CA GLU A 113 8.64 11.32 -7.61
C GLU A 113 9.07 10.70 -6.27
N VAL A 114 8.19 9.93 -5.63
CA VAL A 114 8.51 9.20 -4.40
C VAL A 114 9.60 8.15 -4.65
N LEU A 115 9.48 7.35 -5.72
CA LEU A 115 10.52 6.37 -6.06
C LEU A 115 11.89 7.03 -6.28
N ALA A 116 11.92 8.12 -7.04
CA ALA A 116 13.15 8.88 -7.29
C ALA A 116 13.75 9.45 -6.00
N ALA A 117 12.92 10.00 -5.11
CA ALA A 117 13.36 10.53 -3.81
C ALA A 117 13.94 9.44 -2.89
N LEU A 118 13.45 8.21 -2.99
CA LEU A 118 13.97 7.04 -2.26
C LEU A 118 15.17 6.38 -2.95
N GLY A 119 15.62 6.88 -4.10
CA GLY A 119 16.72 6.30 -4.87
C GLY A 119 16.36 5.00 -5.60
N ILE A 120 15.07 4.72 -5.78
CA ILE A 120 14.56 3.56 -6.50
C ILE A 120 14.48 3.91 -7.99
N GLY A 121 15.38 3.35 -8.80
CA GLY A 121 15.48 3.61 -10.24
C GLY A 121 14.42 2.93 -11.11
N GLN A 122 13.28 2.54 -10.53
CA GLN A 122 12.16 1.92 -11.24
C GLN A 122 11.07 2.95 -11.51
N VAL A 123 10.19 2.64 -12.46
CA VAL A 123 9.01 3.45 -12.76
C VAL A 123 7.76 2.67 -12.43
N VAL A 124 6.75 3.38 -11.93
CA VAL A 124 5.43 2.81 -11.69
C VAL A 124 4.69 2.67 -13.03
N ARG A 125 4.15 1.46 -13.26
CA ARG A 125 3.13 1.23 -14.28
C ARG A 125 1.75 1.53 -13.71
N VAL A 126 0.95 2.27 -14.48
CA VAL A 126 -0.49 2.47 -14.23
C VAL A 126 -1.27 1.83 -15.39
N ASN A 127 -2.50 1.37 -15.13
CA ASN A 127 -3.39 0.84 -16.17
C ASN A 127 -3.98 1.93 -17.07
#